data_AF-A0A5N8VN89-F1
#
_entry.id   AF-A0A5N8VN89-F1
#
_cell.length_a   1.000
_cell.length_b   1.000
_cell.length_c   1.000
_cell.angle_alpha   90.00
_cell.angle_beta   90.00
_cell.angle_gamma   90.00
#
_symmetry.space_group_name_H-M   'P 1'
#
loop_
_entity.id
_entity.type
_entity.pdbx_description
1 polymer ?
#
loop_
_entity_poly.entity_id
_entity_poly.type
_entity_poly.pdbx_seq_one_letter_code
_entity_poly.pdbx_strand_id
1 'polypeptide(L)' 'MGPRTVGAIYQTSISAYEVLAVIRDPERASALLRRTALWAVIVRDIMRADAEPYAVGDTWTTSDRLVREGRTPAAYAPAA' A
#
# COMPACT_ATOMS: atom_id res chain seq x y z
N MET A 1 3.80 6.80 -8.98
CA MET A 1 3.32 5.81 -7.99
C MET A 1 2.67 4.68 -8.78
N GLY A 2 3.16 3.44 -8.70
CA GLY A 2 2.40 2.29 -9.21
C GLY A 2 1.07 2.12 -8.45
N PRO A 3 0.15 1.27 -8.93
CA PRO A 3 -1.22 1.16 -8.39
C PRO A 3 -1.22 0.66 -6.94
N ARG A 4 -1.21 1.61 -5.99
CA ARG A 4 -1.45 1.36 -4.57
C ARG A 4 -2.95 1.15 -4.41
N THR A 5 -3.37 -0.04 -4.78
CA THR A 5 -4.77 -0.43 -4.71
C THR A 5 -4.92 -1.42 -3.58
N VAL A 6 -5.96 -1.26 -2.76
CA VAL A 6 -6.24 -2.20 -1.67
C VAL A 6 -6.37 -3.61 -2.23
N GLY A 7 -5.69 -4.56 -1.57
CA GLY A 7 -5.56 -5.94 -1.98
C GLY A 7 -4.43 -6.22 -2.96
N ALA A 8 -3.66 -5.22 -3.42
CA ALA A 8 -2.51 -5.50 -4.29
C ALA A 8 -1.42 -6.26 -3.53
N ILE A 9 -0.76 -7.22 -4.18
CA ILE A 9 0.40 -7.92 -3.63
C ILE A 9 1.64 -7.52 -4.40
N TYR A 10 2.66 -7.07 -3.67
CA TYR A 10 3.97 -6.77 -4.21
C TYR A 10 5.01 -7.72 -3.60
N GLN A 11 5.84 -8.29 -4.45
CA GLN A 11 6.99 -9.10 -4.06
C GLN A 11 8.25 -8.24 -4.15
N THR A 12 9.02 -8.23 -3.07
CA THR A 12 10.35 -7.63 -2.99
C THR A 12 11.39 -8.73 -2.95
N SER A 13 12.68 -8.38 -2.87
CA SER A 13 13.76 -9.35 -2.68
C SER A 13 13.74 -10.06 -1.32
N ILE A 14 12.98 -9.53 -0.35
CA ILE A 14 13.00 -9.98 1.05
C ILE A 14 11.66 -10.61 1.45
N SER A 15 10.54 -10.15 0.92
CA SER A 15 9.22 -10.68 1.28
C SER A 15 8.14 -10.38 0.23
N ALA A 16 6.89 -10.72 0.54
CA ALA A 16 5.72 -10.28 -0.21
C ALA A 16 4.75 -9.55 0.72
N TYR A 17 4.18 -8.45 0.23
CA TYR A 17 3.34 -7.55 1.01
C TYR A 17 2.00 -7.32 0.34
N GLU A 18 0.92 -7.53 1.09
CA GLU A 18 -0.43 -7.16 0.70
C GLU A 18 -0.74 -5.73 1.15
N VAL A 19 -1.26 -4.91 0.24
CA VAL A 19 -1.77 -3.57 0.55
C VAL A 19 -3.13 -3.70 1.22
N LEU A 20 -3.25 -3.19 2.44
CA LEU A 20 -4.50 -3.20 3.20
C LEU A 20 -5.21 -1.85 3.15
N ALA A 21 -4.47 -0.74 3.13
CA ALA A 21 -5.04 0.60 3.03
C ALA A 21 -4.08 1.59 2.39
N VAL A 22 -4.63 2.63 1.77
CA VAL A 22 -3.87 3.77 1.27
C VAL A 22 -4.40 5.04 1.91
N ILE A 23 -3.56 5.67 2.70
CA ILE A 23 -3.86 6.89 3.42
C ILE A 23 -3.34 8.06 2.59
N ARG A 24 -4.25 8.94 2.15
CA ARG A 24 -3.94 10.15 1.37
C ARG A 24 -4.12 11.44 2.15
N ASP A 25 -4.61 11.34 3.38
CA ASP A 25 -4.65 12.45 4.33
C ASP A 25 -3.24 12.65 4.91
N PRO A 26 -2.59 13.81 4.66
CA PRO A 26 -1.24 14.09 5.13
C PRO A 26 -1.08 14.10 6.65
N GLU A 27 -2.09 14.56 7.41
CA GLU A 27 -2.01 14.58 8.87
C GLU A 27 -1.97 13.16 9.41
N ARG A 28 -2.93 12.34 8.96
CA ARG A 28 -3.01 10.93 9.32
C ARG A 28 -1.77 10.14 8.87
N ALA A 29 -1.29 10.39 7.65
CA ALA A 29 -0.07 9.76 7.14
C ALA A 29 1.15 10.14 7.98
N SER A 30 1.28 11.42 8.33
CA SER A 30 2.40 11.91 9.13
C SER A 30 2.36 11.35 10.55
N ALA A 31 1.17 11.22 11.14
CA ALA A 31 0.98 10.59 12.45
C ALA A 31 1.39 9.11 12.44
N LEU A 32 0.95 8.34 11.42
CA LEU A 32 1.28 6.92 11.27
C LEU A 32 2.79 6.69 11.09
N LEU A 33 3.43 7.54 10.28
CA LEU A 33 4.85 7.39 9.94
C LEU A 33 5.80 8.15 10.88
N ARG A 34 5.24 8.92 11.82
CA ARG A 34 5.97 9.77 12.78
C ARG A 34 6.98 10.72 12.10
N ARG A 35 6.64 11.20 10.90
CA ARG A 35 7.42 12.14 10.07
C ARG A 35 6.50 12.85 9.09
N THR A 36 6.89 14.01 8.55
CA THR A 36 6.12 14.67 7.49
C THR A 36 5.94 13.74 6.29
N ALA A 37 4.69 13.42 5.95
CA ALA A 37 4.35 12.55 4.85
C ALA A 37 3.01 12.98 4.22
N LEU A 38 2.96 12.97 2.88
CA LEU A 38 1.71 13.24 2.14
C LEU A 38 0.81 12.02 2.02
N TRP A 39 1.35 10.84 2.27
CA TRP A 39 0.65 9.57 2.13
C TRP A 39 1.32 8.49 2.98
N ALA A 40 0.56 7.44 3.30
CA ALA A 40 1.06 6.22 3.89
C ALA A 40 0.31 5.02 3.29
N VAL A 41 0.94 3.85 3.29
CA VAL A 41 0.30 2.59 2.91
C VAL A 41 0.36 1.66 4.10
N ILE A 42 -0.76 1.05 4.47
CA ILE A 42 -0.77 -0.04 5.44
C ILE A 42 -0.57 -1.34 4.68
N VAL A 43 0.44 -2.11 5.07
CA VAL A 43 0.78 -3.38 4.44
C VAL A 43 0.83 -4.50 5.47
N ARG A 44 0.65 -5.74 5.03
CA ARG A 44 0.94 -6.94 5.80
C ARG A 44 1.90 -7.83 5.03
N ASP A 45 2.91 -8.34 5.72
CA ASP A 45 3.78 -9.38 5.19
C ASP A 45 2.99 -10.69 5.08
N ILE A 46 2.81 -11.21 3.87
CA ILE A 46 2.03 -12.44 3.63
C ILE A 46 2.90 -13.70 3.65
N MET A 47 4.22 -13.57 3.73
CA MET A 47 5.15 -14.69 3.89
C MET A 47 5.30 -15.09 5.36
N ARG A 48 4.86 -14.24 6.29
CA ARG A 48 4.83 -14.48 7.73
C ARG A 48 3.39 -14.62 8.21
N ALA A 49 3.02 -15.82 8.66
CA ALA A 49 1.63 -16.16 9.03
C ALA A 49 1.02 -15.18 10.06
N ASP A 50 1.82 -14.74 11.03
CA ASP A 50 1.38 -13.90 12.15
C ASP A 50 1.86 -12.44 12.03
N ALA A 51 2.17 -11.97 10.82
CA ALA A 51 2.60 -10.60 10.65
C ALA A 51 1.46 -9.61 10.89
N GLU A 52 1.69 -8.72 11.85
CA GLU A 52 0.82 -7.57 12.07
C GLU A 52 0.97 -6.52 10.97
N PRO A 53 -0.11 -5.82 10.60
CA PRO A 53 -0.05 -4.71 9.65
C PRO A 53 0.81 -3.55 10.15
N TYR A 54 1.53 -2.91 9.23
CA TYR A 54 2.33 -1.72 9.55
C TYR A 54 2.30 -0.68 8.42
N ALA A 55 2.57 0.57 8.78
CA ALA A 55 2.59 1.70 7.85
C ALA A 55 3.96 1.83 7.17
N VAL A 56 3.94 2.05 5.86
CA VAL A 56 5.10 2.39 5.05
C VAL A 56 4.86 3.70 4.28
N GLY A 57 5.89 4.54 4.21
CA GLY A 57 5.86 5.81 3.49
C GLY A 57 6.87 5.88 2.35
N ASP A 58 7.56 4.76 2.07
CA ASP A 58 8.62 4.71 1.07
C ASP A 58 8.07 4.22 -0.26
N THR A 59 8.57 4.79 -1.34
CA THR A 59 8.13 4.43 -2.68
C THR A 59 8.70 3.05 -3.00
N TRP A 60 7.82 2.06 -3.18
CA TRP A 60 8.20 0.78 -3.76
C TRP A 60 9.01 1.00 -5.03
N THR A 61 10.21 0.44 -4.99
CA THR A 61 11.25 0.64 -5.99
C THR A 61 10.89 -0.12 -7.27
N THR A 62 11.61 0.15 -8.35
CA THR A 62 11.45 -0.61 -9.61
C THR A 62 11.81 -2.09 -9.47
N SER A 63 12.47 -2.47 -8.38
CA SER A 63 12.78 -3.87 -8.05
C SER A 63 11.58 -4.62 -7.47
N ASP A 64 10.53 -3.91 -7.06
CA ASP A 64 9.33 -4.50 -6.46
C ASP A 64 8.37 -4.94 -7.56
N ARG A 65 8.07 -6.23 -7.59
CA ARG A 65 7.21 -6.85 -8.60
C ARG A 65 5.76 -6.88 -8.12
N LEU A 66 4.86 -6.28 -8.90
CA LEU A 66 3.42 -6.48 -8.72
C LEU A 66 3.08 -7.94 -9.08
N VAL A 67 2.64 -8.70 -8.09
CA VAL A 67 2.24 -10.11 -8.24
C VAL A 67 0.74 -10.22 -8.49
N ARG A 68 -0.04 -9.37 -7.82
CA ARG A 68 -1.49 -9.34 -7.95
C ARG A 68 -2.00 -7.91 -7.85
N GLU A 69 -2.86 -7.53 -8.78
CA GLU A 69 -3.54 -6.23 -8.70
C GLU A 69 -4.52 -6.20 -7.52
N GLY A 70 -4.62 -5.02 -6.91
CA GLY A 70 -5.66 -4.76 -5.92
C GLY A 70 -7.00 -4.50 -6.59
N ARG A 71 -8.09 -4.55 -5.81
CA ARG A 71 -9.40 -4.17 -6.32
C ARG A 71 -9.46 -2.65 -6.42
N THR A 72 -9.44 -2.13 -7.64
CA THR A 72 -9.81 -0.72 -7.86
C THR A 72 -11.26 -0.61 -7.40
N PRO A 73 -11.62 0.23 -6.40
CA PRO A 73 -13.03 0.54 -6.20
C PRO A 73 -13.53 1.04 -7.54
N ALA A 74 -14.56 0.40 -8.10
CA ALA A 74 -15.05 0.64 -9.45
C ALA A 74 -14.97 2.15 -9.73
N ALA A 75 -14.20 2.52 -10.75
CA ALA A 75 -13.98 3.92 -11.08
C ALA A 75 -15.34 4.61 -11.09
N TYR A 76 -15.46 5.73 -10.38
CA TYR A 76 -16.62 6.59 -10.46
C TYR A 76 -16.92 6.82 -11.95
N ALA A 77 -18.01 6.22 -12.44
CA ALA A 77 -18.57 6.57 -13.72
C ALA A 77 -19.32 7.88 -13.49
N PRO A 78 -18.97 8.99 -14.16
CA PRO A 78 -19.84 10.16 -14.13
C PRO A 78 -21.19 9.74 -14.73
N ALA A 79 -22.28 10.09 -14.05
CA ALA A 79 -23.61 9.93 -14.63
C ALA A 79 -23.68 10.74 -15.94
N ALA A 80 -24.21 10.09 -16.99
CA ALA A 80 -24.47 10.70 -18.30
C ALA A 80 -25.66 11.66 -18.24
#